data_AF-A0A485N4F4-F1
#
_entry.id   AF-A0A485N4F4-F1
#
_cell.length_a   1.000
_cell.length_b   1.000
_cell.length_c   1.000
_cell.angle_alpha   90.00
_cell.angle_beta   90.00
_cell.angle_gamma   90.00
#
_symmetry.space_group_name_H-M   'P 1'
#
loop_
_entity.id
_entity.type
_entity.pdbx_description
1 polymer ?
#
loop_
_entity_poly.entity_id
_entity_poly.type
_entity_poly.pdbx_seq_one_letter_code
_entity_poly.pdbx_strand_id
1 'polypeptide(L)' 'MVTGGLGRQLLQKQTASAVVHPPVSYNDTAPRILFWAQNFSVAYGNHWEDLTSLTFGVQDLNLTGSFWNDSVAR' A
#
# COMPACT_ATOMS: atom_id res chain seq x y z
N MET A 1 41.04 -32.43 0.69
CA MET A 1 40.26 -31.28 1.19
C MET A 1 39.23 -30.91 0.12
N VAL A 2 38.04 -30.53 0.56
CA VAL A 2 36.75 -30.63 -0.14
C VAL A 2 36.66 -29.82 -1.44
N THR A 3 36.04 -30.43 -2.44
CA THR A 3 35.59 -29.89 -3.73
C THR A 3 34.49 -28.85 -3.54
N GLY A 4 34.82 -27.56 -3.65
CA GLY A 4 33.85 -26.46 -3.63
C GLY A 4 33.30 -26.20 -5.03
N GLY A 5 32.25 -26.92 -5.42
CA GLY A 5 31.55 -26.69 -6.69
C GLY A 5 31.03 -25.25 -6.78
N LEU A 6 31.26 -24.61 -7.94
CA LEU A 6 30.63 -23.35 -8.32
C LEU A 6 29.12 -23.56 -8.48
N GLY A 7 28.41 -23.58 -7.35
CA GLY A 7 26.96 -23.59 -7.29
C GLY A 7 26.45 -22.29 -7.90
N ARG A 8 25.65 -22.44 -8.96
CA ARG A 8 24.97 -21.34 -9.65
C ARG A 8 24.28 -20.46 -8.61
N GLN A 9 24.65 -19.19 -8.58
CA GLN A 9 23.90 -18.17 -7.88
C GLN A 9 22.45 -18.24 -8.38
N LEU A 10 21.54 -18.62 -7.47
CA LEU A 10 20.11 -18.52 -7.71
C LEU A 10 19.85 -17.10 -8.22
N LEU A 11 19.21 -16.98 -9.39
CA LEU A 11 18.77 -15.70 -9.92
C LEU A 11 17.87 -15.10 -8.84
N GLN A 12 18.40 -14.20 -8.03
CA GLN A 12 17.62 -13.46 -7.06
C GLN A 12 16.65 -12.65 -7.91
N LYS A 13 15.42 -13.16 -8.05
CA LYS A 13 14.35 -12.48 -8.75
C LYS A 13 14.28 -11.12 -8.09
N GLN A 14 14.73 -10.08 -8.79
CA GLN A 14 14.61 -8.73 -8.32
C GLN A 14 13.12 -8.55 -8.11
N THR A 15 12.68 -8.64 -6.85
CA THR A 15 11.34 -8.26 -6.45
C THR A 15 11.22 -6.84 -6.97
N ALA A 16 10.40 -6.66 -8.01
CA ALA A 16 10.19 -5.36 -8.61
C ALA A 16 10.03 -4.39 -7.45
N SER A 17 10.86 -3.35 -7.42
CA SER A 17 10.85 -2.36 -6.35
C SER A 17 9.40 -1.93 -6.18
N ALA A 18 8.76 -2.36 -5.09
CA ALA A 18 7.34 -2.11 -4.91
C ALA A 18 7.17 -0.60 -4.97
N VAL A 19 6.29 -0.11 -5.84
CA VAL A 19 6.01 1.32 -5.91
C VAL A 19 5.44 1.69 -4.55
N VAL A 20 6.23 2.42 -3.77
CA VAL A 20 5.82 2.87 -2.44
C VAL A 20 5.01 4.13 -2.64
N HIS A 21 3.70 4.00 -2.53
CA HIS A 21 2.82 5.16 -2.56
C HIS A 21 2.82 5.87 -1.20
N PRO A 22 2.70 7.21 -1.17
CA PRO A 22 2.51 7.94 0.08
C PRO A 22 1.14 7.58 0.71
N PRO A 23 1.00 7.75 2.03
CA PRO A 23 -0.29 7.54 2.69
C PRO A 23 -1.34 8.54 2.18
N VAL A 24 -2.59 8.10 2.09
CA VAL A 24 -3.73 8.99 1.91
C VAL A 24 -3.95 9.73 3.22
N SER A 25 -3.98 11.05 3.17
CA SER A 25 -4.30 11.90 4.31
C SER A 25 -5.70 12.48 4.15
N TYR A 26 -6.49 12.40 5.22
CA TYR A 26 -7.71 13.20 5.31
C TYR A 26 -7.37 14.69 5.38
N ASN A 27 -8.20 15.50 4.72
CA ASN A 27 -7.98 16.92 4.51
C ASN A 27 -8.46 17.72 5.73
N ASP A 28 -7.63 17.74 6.78
CA ASP A 28 -7.80 18.57 7.98
C ASP A 28 -6.58 19.48 8.14
N THR A 29 -6.67 20.47 9.03
CA THR A 29 -5.61 21.40 9.46
C THR A 29 -4.29 20.73 9.87
N ALA A 30 -4.32 19.45 10.23
CA ALA A 30 -3.17 18.60 10.49
C ALA A 30 -3.46 17.16 10.00
N PRO A 31 -2.45 16.34 9.69
CA PRO A 31 -2.66 14.95 9.29
C PRO A 31 -3.15 14.11 10.49
N ARG A 32 -4.47 13.99 10.65
CA ARG A 32 -5.09 13.25 11.78
C ARG A 32 -5.46 11.81 11.44
N ILE A 33 -5.83 11.57 10.19
CA ILE A 33 -6.19 10.23 9.69
C ILE A 33 -5.28 9.94 8.51
N LEU A 34 -4.49 8.87 8.65
CA LEU A 34 -3.59 8.36 7.63
C LEU A 34 -4.02 6.95 7.28
N PHE A 35 -4.11 6.66 5.99
CA PHE A 35 -4.37 5.32 5.48
C PHE A 35 -3.27 4.92 4.49
N TRP A 36 -2.71 3.72 4.67
CA TRP A 36 -1.65 3.21 3.83
C TRP A 36 -1.73 1.69 3.70
N ALA A 37 -1.46 1.19 2.51
CA ALA A 37 -1.26 -0.22 2.24
C ALA A 37 -0.29 -0.39 1.08
N GLN A 38 0.42 -1.51 1.05
CA GLN A 38 1.25 -1.88 -0.09
C GLN A 38 0.43 -2.45 -1.26
N ASN A 39 -0.65 -3.17 -0.95
CA ASN A 39 -1.63 -3.64 -1.92
C ASN A 39 -3.02 -3.48 -1.33
N PHE A 40 -3.93 -2.89 -2.10
CA PHE A 40 -5.31 -2.70 -1.72
C PHE A 40 -6.20 -3.26 -2.82
N SER A 41 -6.76 -4.44 -2.57
CA SER A 41 -7.62 -5.14 -3.52
C SER A 41 -8.95 -5.46 -2.86
N VAL A 42 -10.03 -5.43 -3.65
CA VAL A 42 -11.37 -5.80 -3.22
C VAL A 42 -11.81 -7.05 -3.94
N ALA A 43 -12.44 -7.97 -3.20
CA ALA A 43 -13.02 -9.18 -3.76
C ALA A 43 -14.54 -9.08 -3.78
N TYR A 44 -15.15 -9.41 -4.92
CA TYR A 44 -16.60 -9.54 -5.06
C TYR A 44 -16.94 -10.78 -5.88
N GLY A 45 -17.60 -11.75 -5.22
CA GLY A 45 -17.81 -13.09 -5.79
C GLY A 45 -16.46 -13.77 -6.06
N ASN A 46 -16.22 -14.12 -7.31
CA ASN A 46 -14.96 -14.75 -7.76
C ASN A 46 -13.99 -13.76 -8.43
N HIS A 47 -14.26 -12.46 -8.35
CA HIS A 47 -13.43 -11.42 -8.96
C HIS A 47 -12.64 -10.67 -7.91
N TRP A 48 -11.37 -10.42 -8.24
CA TRP A 48 -10.47 -9.55 -7.49
C TRP A 48 -10.16 -8.32 -8.35
N GLU A 49 -10.28 -7.15 -7.76
CA GLU A 49 -9.93 -5.89 -8.40
C GLU A 49 -8.88 -5.17 -7.56
N ASP A 50 -7.78 -4.80 -8.21
CA ASP A 50 -6.70 -4.04 -7.58
C ASP A 50 -7.02 -2.54 -7.64
N LEU A 51 -7.25 -1.96 -6.47
CA LEU A 51 -7.56 -0.55 -6.28
C LEU A 51 -6.36 0.24 -5.78
N THR A 52 -5.16 -0.35 -5.70
CA THR A 52 -3.95 0.28 -5.14
C THR A 52 -3.62 1.59 -5.84
N SER A 53 -3.50 1.58 -7.18
CA SER A 53 -3.20 2.80 -7.95
C SER A 53 -4.33 3.83 -7.90
N LEU A 54 -5.59 3.38 -7.81
CA LEU A 54 -6.75 4.26 -7.68
C LEU A 54 -6.85 4.91 -6.30
N THR A 55 -6.30 4.27 -5.28
CA THR A 55 -6.38 4.74 -3.88
C THR A 55 -5.16 5.54 -3.47
N PHE A 56 -3.96 5.21 -3.96
CA PHE A 56 -2.71 5.85 -3.53
C PHE A 56 -1.96 6.57 -4.66
N GLY A 57 -2.45 6.47 -5.91
CA GLY A 57 -1.84 7.09 -7.09
C GLY A 57 -2.56 8.34 -7.61
N VAL A 58 -3.73 8.68 -7.06
CA VAL A 58 -4.51 9.85 -7.47
C VAL A 58 -4.48 10.94 -6.40
N GLN A 59 -4.54 12.21 -6.83
CA GLN A 59 -4.52 13.35 -5.92
C GLN A 59 -5.92 13.71 -5.38
N ASP A 60 -6.97 13.42 -6.17
CA ASP A 60 -8.35 13.77 -5.85
C ASP A 60 -9.18 12.53 -5.47
N LEU A 61 -8.98 12.02 -4.24
CA LEU A 61 -9.88 11.02 -3.66
C LEU A 61 -11.10 11.66 -3.01
N ASN A 62 -12.27 11.05 -3.19
CA ASN A 62 -13.46 11.43 -2.46
C ASN A 62 -13.39 10.90 -1.02
N LEU A 63 -13.05 11.78 -0.08
CA LEU A 63 -12.97 11.48 1.36
C LEU A 63 -14.20 11.96 2.13
N THR A 64 -15.31 12.24 1.44
CA THR A 64 -16.56 12.72 2.05
C THR A 64 -17.04 11.73 3.11
N GLY A 65 -17.39 12.24 4.30
CA GLY A 65 -17.82 11.41 5.43
C GLY A 65 -16.68 10.97 6.35
N SER A 66 -15.42 11.21 5.99
CA SER A 66 -14.30 11.09 6.93
C SER A 66 -14.45 12.15 8.02
N PHE A 67 -14.31 11.73 9.29
CA PHE A 67 -14.52 12.59 10.44
C PHE A 67 -13.54 12.25 11.56
N TRP A 68 -13.05 13.28 12.24
CA TRP A 68 -12.22 13.16 13.43
C TRP A 68 -12.78 14.07 14.53
N ASN A 69 -12.88 13.55 15.75
CA ASN A 69 -13.15 14.35 16.95
C ASN A 69 -12.31 13.81 18.11
N ASP A 70 -11.64 14.72 18.84
CA ASP A 70 -10.82 14.39 20.01
C ASP A 70 -11.59 13.57 21.05
N SER A 71 -12.89 13.82 21.18
CA SER A 71 -13.77 13.11 22.12
C SER A 71 -14.10 11.68 21.71
N VAL A 72 -13.92 11.31 20.44
CA VAL A 72 -14.29 10.00 19.87
C VAL A 72 -13.07 9.10 19.65
N ALA A 73 -11.88 9.69 19.52
CA ALA A 73 -10.65 8.98 19.20
C ALA A 73 -9.76 8.65 20.40
N ARG A 74 -10.29 8.76 21.61
CA ARG A 74 -9.67 8.28 22.86
C ARG A 74 -10.09 6.85 23.18
#